data_AF-A0A6J0BHU8-F1
#
_entry.id   AF-A0A6J0BHU8-F1
#
_cell.length_a   1.000
_cell.length_b   1.000
_cell.length_c   1.000
_cell.angle_alpha   90.00
_cell.angle_beta   90.00
_cell.angle_gamma   90.00
#
_symmetry.space_group_name_H-M   'P 1'
#
loop_
_entity.id
_entity.type
_entity.pdbx_description
1 polymer ?
#
loop_
_entity_poly.entity_id
_entity_poly.type
_entity_poly.pdbx_seq_one_letter_code
_entity_poly.pdbx_strand_id
1 'polypeptide(L)' 'MALSPQTKQKISIVIEVTKVVFHWGFIPGVLFLGFKKGADPGMPPLSVMNLLWQ' A
#
# COMPACT_ATOMS: atom_id res chain seq x y z
N MET A 1 18.44 25.47 16.57
CA MET A 1 17.18 25.83 15.89
C MET A 1 16.13 24.79 16.24
N ALA A 2 15.17 25.12 17.10
CA ALA A 2 14.08 24.20 17.44
C ALA A 2 12.89 24.47 16.51
N LEU A 3 12.27 23.39 15.99
CA LEU A 3 11.04 23.49 15.21
C LEU A 3 9.93 24.18 16.03
N SER A 4 9.18 25.08 15.41
CA SER A 4 8.03 25.71 16.06
C SER A 4 6.98 24.64 16.44
N PRO A 5 6.21 24.84 17.53
CA PRO A 5 5.21 23.87 17.97
C PRO A 5 4.20 23.49 16.87
N GLN A 6 3.80 24.47 16.06
CA GLN A 6 2.89 24.27 14.93
C GLN A 6 3.49 23.36 13.85
N THR A 7 4.77 23.53 13.52
CA THR A 7 5.45 22.68 12.54
C THR A 7 5.59 21.25 13.04
N LYS A 8 5.88 21.06 14.34
CA LYS A 8 5.93 19.72 14.95
C LYS A 8 4.59 19.00 14.87
N GLN A 9 3.49 19.70 15.17
CA GLN A 9 2.15 19.13 15.11
C GLN A 9 1.79 18.68 13.68
N LYS A 10 2.07 19.51 12.67
CA LYS A 10 1.82 19.17 11.26
C LYS A 10 2.61 17.92 10.83
N ILE A 11 3.89 17.84 11.22
CA ILE A 11 4.72 16.67 10.92
C ILE A 11 4.17 15.42 11.60
N SER A 12 3.74 15.51 12.86
CA SER A 12 3.14 14.38 13.58
C SER A 12 1.92 13.83 12.85
N ILE A 13 1.02 14.72 12.39
CA ILE A 13 -0.17 14.34 11.63
C ILE A 13 0.21 13.64 10.32
N VAL A 14 1.16 14.19 9.57
CA VAL A 14 1.61 13.60 8.30
C VAL A 14 2.20 12.21 8.52
N ILE A 15 3.00 12.02 9.57
CA ILE A 15 3.60 10.72 9.91
C ILE A 15 2.51 9.71 10.27
N GLU A 16 1.53 10.09 11.10
CA GLU A 16 0.42 9.22 11.49
C GLU A 16 -0.43 8.80 10.28
N VAL A 17 -0.80 9.75 9.43
CA VAL A 17 -1.55 9.46 8.20
C VAL A 17 -0.75 8.54 7.29
N THR A 18 0.54 8.81 7.09
CA THR A 18 1.42 7.96 6.28
C THR A 18 1.48 6.54 6.83
N LYS A 19 1.61 6.38 8.15
CA LYS A 19 1.62 5.08 8.81
C LYS A 19 0.34 4.29 8.55
N VAL A 20 -0.82 4.94 8.66
CA VAL A 20 -2.13 4.29 8.40
C VAL A 20 -2.26 3.89 6.93
N VAL A 21 -1.90 4.78 6.01
CA VAL A 21 -1.96 4.52 4.56
C VAL A 21 -1.06 3.35 4.19
N PHE A 22 0.16 3.27 4.69
CA PHE A 22 1.05 2.14 4.40
C PHE A 22 0.55 0.85 5.05
N HIS A 23 0.07 0.89 6.29
CA HIS A 23 -0.39 -0.31 6.99
C HIS A 23 -1.56 -1.00 6.26
N TRP A 24 -2.52 -0.21 5.77
CA TRP A 24 -3.70 -0.75 5.09
C TRP A 24 -3.57 -0.79 3.56
N GLY A 25 -2.78 0.11 2.97
CA GLY A 25 -2.65 0.27 1.52
C GLY A 25 -1.53 -0.52 0.87
N PHE A 26 -0.55 -1.02 1.64
CA PHE A 26 0.59 -1.74 1.07
C PHE A 26 0.16 -3.02 0.35
N ILE A 27 -0.56 -3.92 1.03
CA ILE A 27 -1.00 -5.19 0.42
C ILE A 27 -1.95 -4.96 -0.76
N PRO A 28 -3.02 -4.15 -0.64
CA PRO A 28 -3.88 -3.84 -1.78
C PRO A 28 -3.12 -3.22 -2.96
N GLY A 29 -2.16 -2.34 -2.70
CA GLY A 29 -1.33 -1.72 -3.74
C GLY A 29 -0.46 -2.74 -4.48
N VAL A 30 0.20 -3.63 -3.76
CA VAL A 30 1.01 -4.71 -4.36
C VAL A 30 0.14 -5.65 -5.18
N LEU A 31 -1.03 -6.04 -4.66
CA LEU A 31 -1.97 -6.89 -5.40
C LEU A 31 -2.41 -6.22 -6.70
N PHE A 32 -2.83 -4.95 -6.65
CA PHE A 32 -3.22 -4.20 -7.84
C PHE A 32 -2.12 -4.17 -8.90
N LEU A 33 -0.87 -3.94 -8.50
CA LEU A 33 0.26 -3.97 -9.43
C LEU A 33 0.51 -5.36 -10.02
N GLY A 34 0.39 -6.42 -9.21
CA GLY A 34 0.50 -7.81 -9.67
C GLY A 34 -0.57 -8.18 -10.69
N PHE A 35 -1.84 -7.87 -10.41
CA PHE A 35 -2.94 -8.09 -11.35
C PHE A 35 -2.80 -7.23 -12.61
N LYS A 36 -2.33 -5.98 -12.49
CA LYS A 36 -2.10 -5.09 -13.64
C LYS A 36 -0.98 -5.59 -14.55
N LYS A 37 0.09 -6.15 -13.99
CA LYS A 37 1.15 -6.82 -14.77
C LYS A 37 0.59 -8.04 -15.51
N GLY A 38 -0.32 -8.78 -14.87
CA GLY A 38 -0.90 -10.00 -15.41
C GLY A 38 0.03 -11.20 -15.28
N ALA A 39 -0.47 -12.36 -15.69
CA ALA A 39 0.30 -13.60 -15.71
C ALA A 39 1.27 -13.63 -16.91
N ASP A 40 2.40 -14.31 -16.75
CA ASP A 40 3.33 -14.51 -17.86
C ASP A 40 2.68 -15.37 -18.97
N PRO A 41 3.09 -15.21 -20.24
CA PRO A 41 2.48 -15.92 -21.36
C PRO A 41 2.53 -17.44 -21.16
N GLY A 42 1.37 -18.10 -21.21
CA GLY A 42 1.23 -19.55 -20.99
C GLY A 42 0.78 -19.95 -19.58
N MET A 43 0.66 -19.00 -18.64
CA MET A 43 0.13 -19.23 -17.29
C MET A 43 -1.37 -18.88 -17.20
N PRO A 44 -2.13 -19.52 -16.29
CA PRO A 44 -3.54 -19.19 -16.05
C PRO A 44 -3.72 -17.73 -15.59
N PRO A 45 -4.87 -17.09 -15.89
CA PRO A 45 -5.13 -15.74 -15.46
C PRO A 45 -5.14 -15.62 -13.92
N LEU A 46 -4.53 -14.56 -13.41
CA LEU A 46 -4.55 -14.25 -11.98
C LEU A 46 -6.00 -13.98 -11.54
N SER A 47 -6.46 -14.70 -10.53
CA SER A 47 -7.80 -14.55 -9.93
C SER A 47 -7.65 -14.26 -8.44
N VAL A 48 -8.50 -13.38 -7.91
CA VAL A 48 -8.54 -13.06 -6.47
C VAL A 48 -8.86 -14.31 -5.65
N MET A 49 -9.73 -15.19 -6.17
CA MET A 49 -10.05 -16.44 -5.48
C MET A 49 -8.85 -17.38 -5.41
N ASN A 50 -8.09 -17.52 -6.49
CA ASN A 50 -6.91 -18.41 -6.52
C ASN A 50 -5.81 -17.93 -5.55
N LEU A 51 -5.76 -16.63 -5.25
CA LEU A 51 -4.81 -16.04 -4.31
C LEU A 51 -5.22 -16.23 -2.85
N LEU A 52 -6.52 -16.23 -2.57
CA LEU A 52 -7.04 -16.33 -1.21
C LEU A 52 -7.24 -17.81 -0.81
N TRP A 53 -7.77 -18.63 -1.73
CA TRP A 53 -8.04 -20.04 -1.53
C TRP A 53 -7.48 -20.85 -2.73
N GLN A 54 -6.58 -21.79 -2.42
CA GLN A 54 -6.02 -22.74 -3.38
C GLN A 54 -6.93 -23.96 -3.53
#